data_AF-A0A4Q7ALQ9-F1
#
_entry.id   AF-A0A4Q7ALQ9-F1
#
_cell.length_a   1.000
_cell.length_b   1.000
_cell.length_c   1.000
_cell.angle_alpha   90.00
_cell.angle_beta   90.00
_cell.angle_gamma   90.00
#
_symmetry.space_group_name_H-M   'P 1'
#
loop_
_entity.id
_entity.type
_entity.pdbx_description
1 polymer ?
#
loop_
_entity_poly.entity_id
_entity_poly.type
_entity_poly.pdbx_seq_one_letter_code
_entity_poly.pdbx_strand_id
1 'polypeptide(L)'
;MNPAVKTVYSDLVSEIFSSTVKTKSEFKIQSWRRKAESLKAVDVFQYKLMLAILDAYISENDRARSVAESALLLTQSESYKGMAYRVIGNCYAHQGLYREALDSYWAAYKVTLDSTYFFAFFGTAVSYDFYDERMNEMKSLNESDQKYIKTELSSLNKEISKLENSNLNLEIYRDILSSAYAVFFSSCAGKIIRYPDVSDSNVSTILFNPELDLATIGLLNDEMSNALVDLLEKYEYEELLKYPIIFTSDDYSIHTER
;
A
#
# COMPACT_ATOMS: atom_id res chain seq x y z
N MET A 1 6.30 26.61 -11.57
CA MET A 1 5.66 26.14 -10.33
C MET A 1 6.38 26.78 -9.16
N ASN A 2 5.70 27.59 -8.34
CA ASN A 2 6.28 28.00 -7.07
C ASN A 2 6.38 26.75 -6.19
N PRO A 3 7.53 26.48 -5.54
CA PRO A 3 7.61 25.38 -4.59
C PRO A 3 6.55 25.60 -3.50
N ALA A 4 5.78 24.56 -3.19
CA ALA A 4 4.80 24.62 -2.11
C ALA A 4 5.49 25.08 -0.82
N VAL A 5 4.83 25.95 -0.06
CA VAL A 5 5.35 26.42 1.24
C VAL A 5 5.57 25.20 2.11
N LYS A 6 6.83 24.94 2.49
CA LYS A 6 7.18 23.87 3.44
C LYS A 6 6.51 24.18 4.78
N THR A 7 5.59 23.32 5.17
CA THR A 7 4.94 23.34 6.49
C THR A 7 5.61 22.32 7.39
N VAL A 8 5.45 22.48 8.71
CA VAL A 8 5.88 21.46 9.68
C VAL A 8 5.34 20.08 9.31
N TYR A 9 4.10 20.02 8.80
CA TYR A 9 3.47 18.79 8.33
C TYR A 9 4.21 18.18 7.14
N SER A 10 4.44 18.93 6.05
CA SER A 10 5.13 18.40 4.87
C SER A 10 6.59 18.02 5.15
N ASP A 11 7.27 18.76 6.02
CA ASP A 11 8.64 18.44 6.42
C ASP A 11 8.70 17.15 7.23
N LEU A 12 7.75 16.93 8.15
CA LEU A 12 7.65 15.68 8.89
C LEU A 12 7.36 14.49 7.98
N VAL A 13 6.41 14.61 7.05
CA VAL A 13 6.13 13.52 6.08
C VAL A 13 7.40 13.18 5.30
N SER A 14 8.11 14.18 4.78
CA SER A 14 9.36 13.95 4.03
C SER A 14 10.46 13.29 4.88
N GLU A 15 10.53 13.61 6.18
CA GLU A 15 11.53 13.08 7.10
C GLU A 15 11.22 11.64 7.54
N ILE A 16 9.94 11.33 7.79
CA ILE A 16 9.46 9.99 8.18
C ILE A 16 9.70 8.98 7.04
N PHE A 17 9.37 9.40 5.81
CA PHE A 17 9.45 8.55 4.62
C PHE A 17 10.72 8.81 3.79
N SER A 18 11.79 9.28 4.41
CA SER A 18 13.07 9.53 3.73
C SER A 18 13.86 8.26 3.41
N SER A 19 13.39 7.09 3.86
CA SER A 19 14.00 5.79 3.64
C SER A 19 12.90 4.74 3.50
N THR A 20 13.14 3.76 2.63
CA THR A 20 12.25 2.60 2.47
C THR A 20 12.21 1.76 3.75
N VAL A 21 13.33 1.54 4.44
CA VAL A 21 13.35 0.75 5.69
C VAL A 21 12.93 1.63 6.86
N LYS A 22 11.93 1.18 7.63
CA LYS A 22 11.44 1.92 8.79
C LYS A 22 12.50 1.98 9.88
N THR A 23 12.61 3.13 10.54
CA THR A 23 13.46 3.25 11.72
C THR A 23 12.83 2.55 12.91
N LYS A 24 13.63 1.78 13.66
CA LYS A 24 13.27 1.22 14.97
C LYS A 24 13.76 2.11 16.13
N SER A 25 14.28 3.31 15.84
CA SER A 25 14.81 4.22 16.86
C SER A 25 13.67 4.95 17.57
N GLU A 26 13.40 4.53 18.81
CA GLU A 26 12.41 5.18 19.68
C GLU A 26 12.70 6.68 19.86
N PHE A 27 13.98 7.05 19.97
CA PHE A 27 14.37 8.46 20.07
C PHE A 27 13.95 9.27 18.85
N LYS A 28 14.15 8.73 17.63
CA LYS A 28 13.77 9.41 16.39
C LYS A 28 12.25 9.54 16.28
N ILE A 29 11.51 8.47 16.60
CA ILE A 29 10.05 8.46 16.61
C ILE A 29 9.48 9.48 17.60
N GLN A 30 10.03 9.53 18.83
CA GLN A 30 9.61 10.51 19.84
C GLN A 30 9.96 11.95 19.45
N SER A 31 11.09 12.16 18.77
CA SER A 31 11.43 13.47 18.20
C SER A 31 10.38 13.93 17.19
N TRP A 32 9.94 13.05 16.28
CA TRP A 32 8.87 13.36 15.33
C TRP A 32 7.54 13.65 16.02
N ARG A 33 7.17 12.87 17.05
CA ARG A 33 5.96 13.14 17.85
C ARG A 33 5.99 14.52 18.50
N ARG A 34 7.12 14.91 19.11
CA ARG A 34 7.29 16.25 19.70
C ARG A 34 7.19 17.37 18.67
N LYS A 35 7.75 17.16 17.47
CA LYS A 35 7.62 18.11 16.37
C LYS A 35 6.18 18.18 15.85
N ALA A 36 5.44 17.07 15.84
CA ALA A 36 4.02 17.07 15.50
C ALA A 36 3.17 17.85 16.51
N GLU A 37 3.50 17.85 17.81
CA GLU A 37 2.79 18.63 18.83
C GLU A 37 2.73 20.14 18.52
N SER A 38 3.70 20.69 17.78
CA SER A 38 3.65 22.11 17.39
C SER A 38 2.51 22.42 16.42
N LEU A 39 1.96 21.42 15.72
CA LEU A 39 0.80 21.57 14.84
C LEU A 39 -0.49 21.77 15.64
N LYS A 40 -0.56 21.27 16.88
CA LYS A 40 -1.81 21.22 17.66
C LYS A 40 -2.46 22.58 17.88
N ALA A 41 -1.65 23.62 18.06
CA ALA A 41 -2.14 24.99 18.28
C ALA A 41 -2.51 25.72 16.97
N VAL A 42 -2.07 25.20 15.82
CA VAL A 42 -2.20 25.86 14.51
C VAL A 42 -3.26 25.19 13.65
N ASP A 43 -3.18 23.86 13.54
CA ASP A 43 -4.10 23.03 12.76
C ASP A 43 -4.28 21.68 13.46
N VAL A 44 -5.39 21.57 14.19
CA VAL A 44 -5.76 20.34 14.92
C VAL A 44 -5.98 19.16 13.97
N PHE A 45 -6.44 19.40 12.74
CA PHE A 45 -6.64 18.34 11.75
C PHE A 45 -5.30 17.76 11.32
N GLN A 46 -4.36 18.61 10.89
CA GLN A 46 -3.01 18.17 10.49
C GLN A 46 -2.23 17.54 11.65
N TYR A 47 -2.40 18.06 12.87
CA TYR A 47 -1.84 17.43 14.08
C TYR A 47 -2.32 15.98 14.23
N LYS A 48 -3.63 15.75 14.25
CA LYS A 48 -4.19 14.40 14.39
C LYS A 48 -3.76 13.50 13.23
N LEU A 49 -3.79 14.00 12.01
CA LEU A 49 -3.41 13.21 10.84
C LEU A 49 -1.93 12.83 10.87
N MET A 50 -1.05 13.72 11.35
CA MET A 50 0.36 13.40 11.54
C MET A 50 0.57 12.33 12.62
N LEU A 51 -0.18 12.37 13.72
CA LEU A 51 -0.15 11.29 14.72
C LEU A 51 -0.60 9.96 14.13
N ALA A 52 -1.67 9.95 13.34
CA ALA A 52 -2.13 8.75 12.64
C ALA A 52 -1.06 8.20 11.69
N ILE A 53 -0.39 9.06 10.92
CA ILE A 53 0.72 8.67 10.03
C ILE A 53 1.87 8.03 10.83
N LEU A 54 2.25 8.63 11.96
CA LEU A 54 3.29 8.10 12.83
C LEU A 54 2.90 6.76 13.47
N ASP A 55 1.64 6.61 13.85
CA ASP A 55 1.10 5.37 14.41
C ASP A 55 1.10 4.25 13.35
N ALA A 56 0.63 4.52 12.14
CA ALA A 56 0.69 3.58 11.02
C ALA A 56 2.14 3.23 10.63
N TYR A 57 3.06 4.20 10.74
CA TYR A 57 4.49 3.97 10.49
C TYR A 57 5.07 2.94 11.47
N ILE A 58 4.66 2.95 12.74
CA ILE A 58 5.10 1.96 13.74
C ILE A 58 4.16 0.75 13.83
N SER A 59 3.33 0.53 12.81
CA SER A 59 2.41 -0.60 12.68
C SER A 59 1.26 -0.64 13.70
N GLU A 60 0.99 0.47 14.38
CA GLU A 60 -0.18 0.68 15.26
C GLU A 60 -1.41 1.09 14.42
N ASN A 61 -1.74 0.28 13.42
CA ASN A 61 -2.68 0.64 12.35
C ASN A 61 -4.12 0.88 12.87
N ASP A 62 -4.60 0.15 13.87
CA ASP A 62 -5.95 0.35 14.42
C ASP A 62 -6.05 1.69 15.17
N ARG A 63 -5.01 2.03 15.95
CA ARG A 63 -4.93 3.34 16.62
C ARG A 63 -4.83 4.47 15.60
N ALA A 64 -3.98 4.30 14.60
CA ALA A 64 -3.84 5.24 13.50
C ALA A 64 -5.17 5.51 12.80
N ARG A 65 -5.92 4.45 12.48
CA ARG A 65 -7.24 4.53 11.85
C ARG A 65 -8.24 5.31 12.71
N SER A 66 -8.35 4.94 13.99
CA SER A 66 -9.24 5.63 14.93
C SER A 66 -8.91 7.13 15.04
N VAL A 67 -7.63 7.49 15.08
CA VAL A 67 -7.20 8.89 15.11
C VAL A 67 -7.56 9.60 13.80
N ALA A 68 -7.32 8.98 12.64
CA ALA A 68 -7.65 9.54 11.33
C ALA A 68 -9.16 9.73 11.12
N GLU A 69 -9.98 8.77 11.52
CA GLU A 69 -11.45 8.88 11.54
C GLU A 69 -11.90 10.03 12.44
N SER A 70 -11.28 10.16 13.63
CA SER A 70 -11.59 11.29 14.51
C SER A 70 -11.17 12.65 13.93
N ALA A 71 -10.18 12.69 13.02
CA ALA A 71 -9.77 13.90 12.32
C ALA A 71 -10.75 14.23 11.18
N LEU A 72 -11.22 13.20 10.46
CA LEU A 72 -12.23 13.33 9.40
C LEU A 72 -13.51 14.01 9.91
N LEU A 73 -13.93 13.71 11.15
CA LEU A 73 -15.10 14.34 11.79
C LEU A 73 -14.93 15.84 12.08
N LEU A 74 -13.70 16.37 12.09
CA LEU A 74 -13.41 17.77 12.42
C LEU A 74 -13.47 18.71 11.22
N THR A 75 -13.59 18.18 10.00
CA THR A 75 -13.42 18.97 8.78
C THR A 75 -14.59 18.88 7.83
N GLN A 76 -14.91 20.01 7.19
CA GLN A 76 -15.79 20.07 6.02
C GLN A 76 -15.02 20.24 4.70
N SER A 77 -13.71 20.52 4.77
CA SER A 77 -12.87 20.68 3.60
C SER A 77 -12.70 19.36 2.86
N GLU A 78 -13.05 19.33 1.58
CA GLU A 78 -12.88 18.17 0.69
C GLU A 78 -11.42 17.72 0.61
N SER A 79 -10.48 18.66 0.54
CA SER A 79 -9.04 18.36 0.54
C SER A 79 -8.63 17.61 1.82
N TYR A 80 -9.08 18.07 2.99
CA TYR A 80 -8.78 17.42 4.26
C TYR A 80 -9.49 16.06 4.39
N LYS A 81 -10.73 15.95 3.91
CA LYS A 81 -11.42 14.65 3.84
C LYS A 81 -10.61 13.66 3.00
N GLY A 82 -10.12 14.08 1.82
CA GLY A 82 -9.25 13.25 0.98
C GLY A 82 -7.98 12.79 1.69
N MET A 83 -7.31 13.69 2.42
CA MET A 83 -6.11 13.35 3.18
C MET A 83 -6.40 12.30 4.28
N ALA A 84 -7.50 12.46 5.02
CA ALA A 84 -7.90 11.51 6.06
C ALA A 84 -8.25 10.14 5.48
N TYR A 85 -9.06 10.09 4.43
CA TYR A 85 -9.41 8.85 3.74
C TYR A 85 -8.17 8.13 3.21
N ARG A 86 -7.18 8.85 2.67
CA ARG A 86 -5.91 8.23 2.25
C ARG A 86 -5.18 7.57 3.42
N VAL A 87 -5.09 8.24 4.57
CA VAL A 87 -4.41 7.66 5.75
C VAL A 87 -5.15 6.43 6.25
N ILE A 88 -6.49 6.45 6.28
CA ILE A 88 -7.31 5.28 6.60
C ILE A 88 -7.03 4.13 5.61
N GLY A 89 -7.00 4.43 4.31
CA GLY A 89 -6.67 3.46 3.27
C GLY A 89 -5.28 2.86 3.42
N ASN A 90 -4.28 3.67 3.75
CA ASN A 90 -2.93 3.18 4.05
C ASN A 90 -2.92 2.25 5.26
N CYS A 91 -3.66 2.56 6.33
CA CYS A 91 -3.74 1.69 7.51
C CYS A 91 -4.31 0.31 7.15
N TYR A 92 -5.38 0.27 6.37
CA TYR A 92 -5.95 -0.98 5.85
C TYR A 92 -4.95 -1.73 4.95
N ALA A 93 -4.31 -1.04 4.01
CA ALA A 93 -3.33 -1.64 3.11
C ALA A 93 -2.12 -2.23 3.85
N HIS A 94 -1.64 -1.57 4.91
CA HIS A 94 -0.55 -2.07 5.76
C HIS A 94 -0.93 -3.35 6.52
N GLN A 95 -2.22 -3.63 6.69
CA GLN A 95 -2.74 -4.84 7.35
C GLN A 95 -3.15 -5.91 6.33
N GLY A 96 -2.90 -5.72 5.03
CA GLY A 96 -3.36 -6.62 3.98
C GLY A 96 -4.88 -6.53 3.70
N LEU A 97 -5.59 -5.58 4.32
CA LEU A 97 -7.04 -5.40 4.18
C LEU A 97 -7.36 -4.58 2.93
N TYR A 98 -7.13 -5.19 1.77
CA TYR A 98 -7.10 -4.46 0.51
C TYR A 98 -8.46 -3.93 0.06
N ARG A 99 -9.58 -4.58 0.38
CA ARG A 99 -10.92 -4.12 -0.03
C ARG A 99 -11.28 -2.80 0.65
N GLU A 100 -11.07 -2.72 1.95
CA GLU A 100 -11.29 -1.53 2.78
C GLU A 100 -10.31 -0.41 2.39
N ALA A 101 -9.08 -0.77 2.04
CA ALA A 101 -8.11 0.18 1.50
C ALA A 101 -8.60 0.81 0.19
N LEU A 102 -9.09 -0.01 -0.75
CA LEU A 102 -9.65 0.46 -2.02
C LEU A 102 -10.83 1.40 -1.82
N ASP A 103 -11.77 1.05 -0.94
CA ASP A 103 -12.92 1.90 -0.65
C ASP A 103 -12.51 3.25 -0.05
N SER A 104 -11.48 3.25 0.80
CA SER A 104 -10.94 4.46 1.40
C SER A 104 -10.25 5.36 0.37
N TYR A 105 -9.38 4.80 -0.48
CA TYR A 105 -8.73 5.57 -1.55
C TYR A 105 -9.75 6.10 -2.57
N TRP A 106 -10.77 5.30 -2.87
CA TRP A 106 -11.87 5.72 -3.74
C TRP A 106 -12.67 6.87 -3.12
N ALA A 107 -12.98 6.80 -1.82
CA ALA A 107 -13.63 7.89 -1.10
C ALA A 107 -12.77 9.18 -1.14
N ALA A 108 -11.45 9.06 -0.99
CA ALA A 108 -10.52 10.18 -1.13
C ALA A 108 -10.58 10.80 -2.53
N TYR A 109 -10.50 9.98 -3.58
CA TYR A 109 -10.60 10.43 -4.96
C TYR A 109 -11.95 11.08 -5.26
N LYS A 110 -13.06 10.49 -4.81
CA LYS A 110 -14.40 11.00 -5.11
C LYS A 110 -14.64 12.40 -4.56
N VAL A 111 -14.10 12.73 -3.39
CA VAL A 111 -14.29 14.06 -2.79
C VAL A 111 -13.34 15.12 -3.33
N THR A 112 -12.19 14.76 -3.90
CA THR A 112 -11.20 15.75 -4.37
C THR A 112 -10.96 15.78 -5.88
N LEU A 113 -11.28 14.68 -6.57
CA LEU A 113 -10.87 14.37 -7.95
C LEU A 113 -9.35 14.43 -8.17
N ASP A 114 -8.55 14.34 -7.10
CA ASP A 114 -7.09 14.34 -7.15
C ASP A 114 -6.58 12.98 -7.64
N SER A 115 -5.83 13.00 -8.74
CA SER A 115 -5.31 11.79 -9.40
C SER A 115 -4.41 10.95 -8.49
N THR A 116 -3.74 11.56 -7.51
CA THR A 116 -2.87 10.82 -6.59
C THR A 116 -3.64 9.78 -5.77
N TYR A 117 -4.89 10.07 -5.40
CA TYR A 117 -5.74 9.10 -4.71
C TYR A 117 -6.27 8.02 -5.66
N PHE A 118 -6.54 8.37 -6.92
CA PHE A 118 -6.88 7.37 -7.95
C PHE A 118 -5.72 6.39 -8.17
N PHE A 119 -4.48 6.88 -8.26
CA PHE A 119 -3.31 6.02 -8.40
C PHE A 119 -3.06 5.14 -7.18
N ALA A 120 -3.35 5.62 -5.97
CA ALA A 120 -3.29 4.79 -4.76
C ALA A 120 -4.34 3.65 -4.79
N PHE A 121 -5.58 3.97 -5.18
CA PHE A 121 -6.63 2.99 -5.41
C PHE A 121 -6.21 1.96 -6.48
N PHE A 122 -5.83 2.43 -7.66
CA PHE A 122 -5.47 1.58 -8.79
C PHE A 122 -4.27 0.69 -8.48
N GLY A 123 -3.20 1.27 -7.92
CA GLY A 123 -1.99 0.54 -7.57
C GLY A 123 -2.23 -0.54 -6.51
N THR A 124 -3.11 -0.28 -5.54
CA THR A 124 -3.52 -1.29 -4.55
C THR A 124 -4.26 -2.43 -5.23
N ALA A 125 -5.24 -2.13 -6.07
CA ALA A 125 -6.02 -3.19 -6.70
C ALA A 125 -5.19 -4.04 -7.67
N VAL A 126 -4.29 -3.41 -8.44
CA VAL A 126 -3.30 -4.14 -9.24
C VAL A 126 -2.45 -5.02 -8.34
N SER A 127 -1.92 -4.51 -7.22
CA SER A 127 -1.07 -5.25 -6.27
C SER A 127 -1.72 -6.51 -5.71
N TYR A 128 -3.05 -6.52 -5.56
CA TYR A 128 -3.84 -7.66 -5.08
C TYR A 128 -4.54 -8.45 -6.19
N ASP A 129 -4.14 -8.25 -7.45
CA ASP A 129 -4.71 -8.95 -8.60
C ASP A 129 -6.25 -8.86 -8.61
N PHE A 130 -6.77 -7.65 -8.34
CA PHE A 130 -8.17 -7.40 -8.08
C PHE A 130 -8.76 -6.42 -9.11
N TYR A 131 -9.65 -6.92 -9.98
CA TYR A 131 -10.41 -6.04 -10.87
C TYR A 131 -11.54 -5.35 -10.11
N ASP A 132 -11.66 -4.04 -10.31
CA ASP A 132 -12.74 -3.22 -9.78
C ASP A 132 -13.29 -2.31 -10.88
N GLU A 133 -14.61 -2.25 -11.04
CA GLU A 133 -15.24 -1.45 -12.11
C GLU A 133 -14.88 0.03 -12.05
N ARG A 134 -14.62 0.56 -10.85
CA ARG A 134 -14.23 1.96 -10.60
C ARG A 134 -12.90 2.32 -11.26
N MET A 135 -12.06 1.33 -11.60
CA MET A 135 -10.84 1.55 -12.38
C MET A 135 -11.11 2.18 -13.75
N ASN A 136 -12.33 2.05 -14.28
CA ASN A 136 -12.70 2.67 -15.56
C ASN A 136 -13.07 4.16 -15.43
N GLU A 137 -13.21 4.69 -14.21
CA GLU A 137 -13.62 6.07 -13.94
C GLU A 137 -12.44 7.08 -14.00
N MET A 138 -11.69 7.02 -15.10
CA MET A 138 -10.46 7.81 -15.30
C MET A 138 -10.72 9.22 -15.85
N LYS A 139 -11.95 9.73 -15.79
CA LYS A 139 -12.37 10.95 -16.52
C LYS A 139 -11.63 12.22 -16.10
N SER A 140 -11.17 12.30 -14.84
CA SER A 140 -10.40 13.46 -14.36
C SER A 140 -8.91 13.38 -14.66
N LEU A 141 -8.42 12.25 -15.19
CA LEU A 141 -7.02 12.03 -15.48
C LEU A 141 -6.64 12.59 -16.85
N ASN A 142 -5.37 12.96 -17.01
CA ASN A 142 -4.85 13.38 -18.31
C ASN A 142 -4.75 12.19 -19.29
N GLU A 143 -4.61 12.46 -20.59
CA GLU A 143 -4.60 11.41 -21.62
C GLU A 143 -3.46 10.39 -21.46
N SER A 144 -2.29 10.84 -20.99
CA SER A 144 -1.14 9.97 -20.75
C SER A 144 -1.42 8.98 -19.63
N ASP A 145 -1.97 9.46 -18.51
CA ASP A 145 -2.36 8.66 -17.36
C ASP A 145 -3.45 7.65 -17.74
N GLN A 146 -4.47 8.09 -18.49
CA GLN A 146 -5.52 7.21 -18.99
C GLN A 146 -4.97 6.10 -19.88
N LYS A 147 -4.00 6.43 -20.76
CA LYS A 147 -3.36 5.43 -21.62
C LYS A 147 -2.57 4.41 -20.80
N TYR A 148 -1.81 4.88 -19.81
CA TYR A 148 -1.08 4.03 -18.88
C TYR A 148 -2.02 3.07 -18.14
N ILE A 149 -3.06 3.60 -17.48
CA ILE A 149 -4.03 2.79 -16.72
C ILE A 149 -4.74 1.76 -17.60
N LYS A 150 -5.12 2.12 -18.84
CA LYS A 150 -5.73 1.15 -19.77
C LYS A 150 -4.80 0.00 -20.13
N THR A 151 -3.50 0.26 -20.29
CA THR A 151 -2.51 -0.79 -20.52
C THR A 151 -2.42 -1.71 -19.31
N GLU A 152 -2.25 -1.15 -18.12
CA GLU A 152 -2.15 -1.91 -16.87
C GLU A 152 -3.43 -2.73 -16.59
N LEU A 153 -4.61 -2.14 -16.82
CA LEU A 153 -5.90 -2.82 -16.67
C LEU A 153 -6.06 -3.99 -17.65
N SER A 154 -5.54 -3.85 -18.88
CA SER A 154 -5.51 -4.94 -19.86
C SER A 154 -4.61 -6.07 -19.40
N SER A 155 -3.44 -5.76 -18.84
CA SER A 155 -2.52 -6.74 -18.26
C SER A 155 -3.14 -7.46 -17.06
N LEU A 156 -3.75 -6.71 -16.13
CA LEU A 156 -4.45 -7.25 -14.96
C LEU A 156 -5.56 -8.23 -15.37
N ASN A 157 -6.43 -7.84 -16.31
CA ASN A 157 -7.50 -8.71 -16.77
C ASN A 157 -6.98 -9.99 -17.43
N LYS A 158 -5.85 -9.92 -18.14
CA LYS A 158 -5.20 -11.11 -18.72
C LYS A 158 -4.63 -12.01 -17.62
N GLU A 159 -4.01 -11.45 -16.58
CA GLU A 159 -3.51 -12.21 -15.42
C GLU A 159 -4.65 -12.94 -14.71
N ILE A 160 -5.70 -12.22 -14.31
CA ILE A 160 -6.90 -12.79 -13.67
C ILE A 160 -7.51 -13.88 -14.55
N SER A 161 -7.68 -13.62 -15.86
CA SER A 161 -8.23 -14.62 -16.77
C SER A 161 -7.35 -15.87 -16.88
N LYS A 162 -6.02 -15.74 -16.83
CA LYS A 162 -5.13 -16.93 -16.83
C LYS A 162 -5.33 -17.75 -15.56
N LEU A 163 -5.46 -17.08 -14.40
CA LEU A 163 -5.67 -17.74 -13.12
C LEU A 163 -7.03 -18.45 -13.07
N GLU A 164 -8.09 -17.80 -13.50
CA GLU A 164 -9.44 -18.38 -13.54
C GLU A 164 -9.57 -19.57 -14.50
N ASN A 165 -8.75 -19.61 -15.56
CA ASN A 165 -8.72 -20.73 -16.51
C ASN A 165 -7.75 -21.85 -16.11
N SER A 166 -7.01 -21.68 -15.02
CA SER A 166 -6.11 -22.69 -14.45
C SER A 166 -6.78 -23.43 -13.29
N ASN A 167 -6.09 -24.42 -12.71
CA ASN A 167 -6.55 -25.08 -11.46
C ASN A 167 -6.13 -24.30 -10.20
N LEU A 168 -5.93 -22.99 -10.31
CA LEU A 168 -5.49 -22.12 -9.23
C LEU A 168 -6.67 -21.36 -8.64
N ASN A 169 -6.70 -21.29 -7.31
CA ASN A 169 -7.66 -20.49 -6.57
C ASN A 169 -7.16 -19.04 -6.38
N LEU A 170 -7.86 -18.10 -7.02
CA LEU A 170 -7.56 -16.68 -6.94
C LEU A 170 -7.75 -16.09 -5.54
N GLU A 171 -8.63 -16.63 -4.71
CA GLU A 171 -8.80 -16.20 -3.32
C GLU A 171 -7.57 -16.55 -2.49
N ILE A 172 -7.03 -17.76 -2.63
CA ILE A 172 -5.80 -18.18 -1.94
C ILE A 172 -4.64 -17.25 -2.33
N TYR A 173 -4.50 -16.97 -3.62
CA TYR A 173 -3.45 -16.06 -4.10
C TYR A 173 -3.58 -14.66 -3.47
N ARG A 174 -4.79 -14.12 -3.38
CA ARG A 174 -5.06 -12.81 -2.77
C ARG A 174 -4.79 -12.78 -1.25
N ASP A 175 -5.09 -13.86 -0.53
CA ASP A 175 -4.79 -13.96 0.91
C ASP A 175 -3.28 -14.06 1.17
N ILE A 176 -2.56 -14.77 0.30
CA ILE A 176 -1.09 -14.84 0.35
C ILE A 176 -0.47 -13.47 0.03
N LEU A 177 -0.98 -12.76 -0.99
CA LEU A 177 -0.57 -11.37 -1.26
C LEU A 177 -0.89 -10.46 -0.06
N SER A 178 -2.05 -10.57 0.56
CA SER A 178 -2.44 -9.83 1.77
C SER A 178 -1.43 -10.01 2.89
N SER A 179 -1.00 -11.25 3.12
CA SER A 179 0.03 -11.57 4.09
C SER A 179 1.39 -10.97 3.71
N ALA A 180 1.78 -11.05 2.44
CA ALA A 180 3.05 -10.51 1.96
C ALA A 180 3.14 -8.98 2.05
N TYR A 181 2.09 -8.26 1.66
CA TYR A 181 2.07 -6.81 1.80
C TYR A 181 2.04 -6.38 3.27
N ALA A 182 1.33 -7.12 4.15
CA ALA A 182 1.38 -6.87 5.59
C ALA A 182 2.80 -7.07 6.16
N VAL A 183 3.52 -8.12 5.73
CA VAL A 183 4.93 -8.33 6.06
C VAL A 183 5.80 -7.18 5.57
N PHE A 184 5.66 -6.76 4.31
CA PHE A 184 6.43 -5.62 3.79
C PHE A 184 6.19 -4.36 4.62
N PHE A 185 4.93 -4.00 4.85
CA PHE A 185 4.58 -2.80 5.59
C PHE A 185 4.82 -2.92 7.10
N SER A 186 5.18 -4.09 7.63
CA SER A 186 5.62 -4.26 9.02
C SER A 186 6.95 -3.50 9.26
N SER A 187 7.84 -3.56 8.28
CA SER A 187 9.24 -3.14 8.41
C SER A 187 9.66 -2.08 7.39
N CYS A 188 8.88 -1.89 6.32
CA CYS A 188 9.18 -0.97 5.24
C CYS A 188 8.05 0.03 5.01
N ALA A 189 8.38 1.14 4.38
CA ALA A 189 7.46 2.15 3.88
C ALA A 189 7.73 2.41 2.39
N GLY A 190 6.83 3.14 1.75
CA GLY A 190 6.95 3.44 0.32
C GLY A 190 6.33 2.35 -0.55
N LYS A 191 6.97 2.05 -1.69
CA LYS A 191 6.44 1.16 -2.72
C LYS A 191 7.19 -0.17 -2.73
N ILE A 192 6.48 -1.24 -3.04
CA ILE A 192 7.04 -2.50 -3.50
C ILE A 192 6.38 -2.86 -4.84
N ILE A 193 7.15 -3.41 -5.76
CA ILE A 193 6.67 -3.76 -7.10
C ILE A 193 6.41 -5.27 -7.15
N ARG A 194 5.26 -5.67 -7.72
CA ARG A 194 4.91 -7.06 -7.95
C ARG A 194 5.28 -7.48 -9.37
N TYR A 195 5.98 -8.58 -9.49
CA TYR A 195 6.17 -9.32 -10.74
C TYR A 195 5.59 -10.73 -10.58
N PRO A 196 4.44 -11.04 -11.21
CA PRO A 196 3.86 -12.37 -11.22
C PRO A 196 4.28 -13.17 -12.47
N ASP A 197 4.64 -14.44 -12.27
CA ASP A 197 4.83 -15.43 -13.33
C ASP A 197 3.78 -16.55 -13.16
N VAL A 198 2.84 -16.62 -14.10
CA VAL A 198 1.67 -17.51 -14.03
C VAL A 198 1.84 -18.69 -14.97
N SER A 199 1.81 -19.90 -14.42
CA SER A 199 1.73 -21.17 -15.16
C SER A 199 0.38 -21.86 -14.94
N ASP A 200 0.17 -23.02 -15.58
CA ASP A 200 -1.04 -23.83 -15.40
C ASP A 200 -1.20 -24.40 -13.96
N SER A 201 -0.12 -24.42 -13.18
CA SER A 201 -0.05 -25.11 -11.88
C SER A 201 0.48 -24.28 -10.72
N ASN A 202 1.01 -23.08 -10.99
CA ASN A 202 1.53 -22.18 -9.96
C ASN A 202 1.50 -20.69 -10.38
N VAL A 203 1.62 -19.82 -9.39
CA VAL A 203 1.95 -18.39 -9.56
C VAL A 203 3.20 -18.11 -8.74
N SER A 204 4.31 -17.82 -9.41
CA SER A 204 5.51 -17.34 -8.71
C SER A 204 5.47 -15.83 -8.64
N THR A 205 5.51 -15.28 -7.43
CA THR A 205 5.43 -13.83 -7.24
C THR A 205 6.71 -13.29 -6.63
N ILE A 206 7.33 -12.37 -7.36
CA ILE A 206 8.49 -11.61 -6.89
C ILE A 206 8.01 -10.24 -6.45
N LEU A 207 8.30 -9.88 -5.20
CA LEU A 207 8.06 -8.57 -4.63
C LEU A 207 9.40 -7.86 -4.45
N PHE A 208 9.63 -6.76 -5.17
CA PHE A 208 10.94 -6.13 -5.20
C PHE A 208 10.95 -4.62 -5.00
N ASN A 209 12.02 -4.14 -4.38
CA ASN A 209 12.36 -2.73 -4.28
C ASN A 209 13.90 -2.59 -4.24
N PRO A 210 14.53 -1.94 -5.25
CA PRO A 210 16.00 -1.79 -5.32
C PRO A 210 16.67 -1.04 -4.18
N GLU A 211 15.90 -0.35 -3.33
CA GLU A 211 16.42 0.36 -2.15
C GLU A 211 16.55 -0.54 -0.90
N LEU A 212 16.10 -1.80 -0.96
CA LEU A 212 16.19 -2.73 0.16
C LEU A 212 17.62 -3.26 0.34
N ASP A 213 18.10 -3.26 1.57
CA ASP A 213 19.36 -3.93 1.93
C ASP A 213 19.16 -5.43 2.16
N LEU A 214 20.25 -6.20 2.07
CA LEU A 214 20.24 -7.66 2.21
C LEU A 214 19.72 -8.13 3.58
N ALA A 215 19.97 -7.37 4.64
CA ALA A 215 19.50 -7.73 5.98
C ALA A 215 17.98 -7.63 6.07
N THR A 216 17.41 -6.58 5.48
CA THR A 216 15.97 -6.37 5.38
C THR A 216 15.33 -7.41 4.49
N ILE A 217 15.95 -7.78 3.36
CA ILE A 217 15.46 -8.86 2.49
C ILE A 217 15.40 -10.19 3.24
N GLY A 218 16.43 -10.53 4.01
CA GLY A 218 16.44 -11.73 4.85
C GLY A 218 15.28 -11.72 5.85
N LEU A 219 15.11 -10.62 6.57
CA LEU A 219 14.01 -10.44 7.52
C LEU A 219 12.63 -10.62 6.85
N LEU A 220 12.40 -9.99 5.70
CA LEU A 220 11.11 -10.06 5.01
C LEU A 220 10.78 -11.47 4.53
N ASN A 221 11.76 -12.22 4.03
CA ASN A 221 11.54 -13.61 3.60
C ASN A 221 11.32 -14.57 4.79
N ASP A 222 11.99 -14.33 5.92
CA ASP A 222 11.74 -15.07 7.17
C ASP A 222 10.33 -14.79 7.71
N GLU A 223 9.93 -13.50 7.76
CA GLU A 223 8.58 -13.09 8.17
C GLU A 223 7.50 -13.63 7.22
N MET A 224 7.76 -13.65 5.92
CA MET A 224 6.85 -14.26 4.93
C MET A 224 6.67 -15.75 5.18
N SER A 225 7.75 -16.47 5.52
CA SER A 225 7.68 -17.89 5.83
C SER A 225 6.79 -18.16 7.05
N ASN A 226 6.88 -17.31 8.08
CA ASN A 226 5.99 -17.39 9.24
C ASN A 226 4.53 -17.08 8.86
N ALA A 227 4.30 -16.05 8.05
CA ALA A 227 2.96 -15.68 7.60
C ALA A 227 2.28 -16.79 6.76
N LEU A 228 3.06 -17.54 5.95
CA LEU A 228 2.55 -18.72 5.25
C LEU A 228 2.16 -19.85 6.20
N VAL A 229 2.84 -20.00 7.34
CA VAL A 229 2.47 -20.98 8.37
C VAL A 229 1.13 -20.63 9.00
N ASP A 230 0.88 -19.34 9.28
CA ASP A 230 -0.41 -18.89 9.83
C ASP A 230 -1.58 -19.18 8.87
N LEU A 231 -1.34 -19.11 7.56
CA LEU A 231 -2.35 -19.45 6.54
C LEU A 231 -2.71 -20.95 6.50
N LEU A 232 -1.92 -21.83 7.13
CA LEU A 232 -2.27 -23.25 7.25
C LEU A 232 -3.49 -23.50 8.16
N GLU A 233 -3.92 -22.50 8.94
CA GLU A 233 -5.19 -22.56 9.66
C GLU A 233 -6.41 -22.51 8.72
N LYS A 234 -6.25 -21.95 7.51
CA LYS A 234 -7.31 -21.76 6.51
C LYS A 234 -7.15 -22.67 5.30
N TYR A 235 -5.92 -23.01 4.91
CA TYR A 235 -5.61 -23.67 3.65
C TYR A 235 -4.67 -24.86 3.82
N GLU A 236 -4.81 -25.85 2.93
CA GLU A 236 -3.89 -26.99 2.89
C GLU A 236 -2.51 -26.58 2.39
N TYR A 237 -1.47 -27.24 2.90
CA TYR A 237 -0.08 -26.95 2.56
C TYR A 237 0.20 -27.06 1.06
N GLU A 238 -0.34 -28.09 0.41
CA GLU A 238 -0.19 -28.33 -1.03
C GLU A 238 -0.83 -27.23 -1.89
N GLU A 239 -1.87 -26.55 -1.39
CA GLU A 239 -2.47 -25.41 -2.07
C GLU A 239 -1.58 -24.18 -1.96
N LEU A 240 -1.03 -23.90 -0.76
CA LEU A 240 -0.14 -22.76 -0.54
C LEU A 240 1.15 -22.86 -1.37
N LEU A 241 1.69 -24.07 -1.56
CA LEU A 241 2.89 -24.31 -2.37
C LEU A 241 2.76 -23.88 -3.84
N LYS A 242 1.53 -23.71 -4.34
CA LYS A 242 1.28 -23.22 -5.71
C LYS A 242 1.55 -21.72 -5.85
N TYR A 243 1.75 -20.98 -4.76
CA TYR A 243 1.86 -19.51 -4.77
C TYR A 243 3.12 -18.99 -4.05
N PRO A 244 4.34 -19.41 -4.44
CA PRO A 244 5.54 -18.94 -3.78
C PRO A 244 5.71 -17.42 -3.91
N ILE A 245 6.04 -16.77 -2.79
CA ILE A 245 6.37 -15.34 -2.72
C ILE A 245 7.82 -15.17 -2.25
N ILE A 246 8.55 -14.28 -2.92
CA ILE A 246 9.93 -13.92 -2.55
C ILE A 246 10.10 -12.40 -2.56
N PHE A 247 10.78 -11.87 -1.54
CA PHE A 247 11.25 -10.49 -1.48
C PHE A 247 12.68 -10.36 -2.01
N THR A 248 12.97 -9.32 -2.80
CA THR A 248 14.32 -9.05 -3.32
C THR A 248 14.59 -7.55 -3.59
N SER A 249 15.86 -7.17 -3.73
CA SER A 249 16.29 -5.86 -4.26
C SER A 249 16.55 -5.88 -5.77
N ASP A 250 16.60 -7.05 -6.39
CA ASP A 250 16.84 -7.14 -7.82
C ASP A 250 15.68 -6.53 -8.60
N ASP A 251 15.99 -5.75 -9.64
CA ASP A 251 14.99 -5.04 -10.43
C ASP A 251 14.40 -5.94 -11.53
N TYR A 252 13.17 -6.38 -11.33
CA TYR A 252 12.42 -7.20 -12.30
C TYR A 252 11.54 -6.39 -13.25
N SER A 253 11.58 -5.05 -13.19
CA SER A 253 10.77 -4.19 -14.08
C SER A 253 11.18 -4.32 -15.56
N ILE A 254 12.40 -4.77 -15.85
CA ILE A 254 12.93 -4.93 -17.22
C ILE A 254 12.38 -6.19 -17.91
N HIS A 255 11.81 -7.12 -17.15
CA HIS A 255 11.32 -8.41 -17.68
C HIS A 255 9.86 -8.37 -18.17
N THR A 256 9.20 -7.22 -18.17
CA THR A 256 7.82 -7.04 -18.66
C THR A 256 7.68 -6.91 -20.18
N GLU A 257 8.76 -7.06 -20.96
CA GLU A 257 8.76 -6.96 -22.45
C GLU A 257 9.18 -8.24 -23.18
N ARG A 258 8.90 -9.45 -22.66
CA ARG A 258 9.13 -10.70 -23.42
C ARG A 258 7.88 -11.55 -23.59
#